data_AF-A0A916TH95-F1
#
_entry.id   AF-A0A916TH95-F1
#
_cell.length_a   1.000
_cell.length_b   1.000
_cell.length_c   1.000
_cell.angle_alpha   90.00
_cell.angle_beta   90.00
_cell.angle_gamma   90.00
#
_symmetry.space_group_name_H-M   'P 1'
#
loop_
_entity.id
_entity.type
_entity.pdbx_description
1 polymer ?
#
loop_
_entity_poly.entity_id
_entity_poly.type
_entity_poly.pdbx_seq_one_letter_code
_entity_poly.pdbx_strand_id
1 'polypeptide(L)'
;MAGLSPIPGRPIPGIAVTNLVGTHLRRGYCNRERASSGANVTLVQMHGAHDAIVVLVFTVVGTFIAAGIVRWGRLGSGAGQLTAGLRACAQLAIVGAIVGAVLQSWALSLLFCVLMLSVAAYTSAHRILGRATWWTLAPICGGVLPGVLGMLATGLVPIKPIAVIPVLGIVGGNSMTATSLSGKRIHESLRTRYGEFEAGLSIGLTRAEAADVVARDDAALALIPGMDQTRTVGLVTLPGAFVGALLGGASAWEAAAVQLLVLVALLVAQAVAVLITTELTIHGHLGGIGAPHDRPARKSTRESGRRSGSDQRVGSVSRSSSGSVP
;
A
#
# COMPACT_ATOMS: atom_id res chain seq x y z
N MET A 1 -25.65 -40.69 64.19
CA MET A 1 -25.21 -39.88 65.35
C MET A 1 -23.69 -39.81 65.26
N ALA A 2 -23.18 -38.76 64.60
CA ALA A 2 -22.50 -37.61 65.23
C ALA A 2 -21.09 -38.00 65.71
N GLY A 3 -19.98 -37.45 65.23
CA GLY A 3 -19.74 -36.19 64.54
C GLY A 3 -18.46 -35.63 65.14
N LEU A 4 -17.31 -35.82 64.45
CA LEU A 4 -16.04 -35.22 64.84
C LEU A 4 -15.86 -33.93 64.03
N SER A 5 -15.82 -32.82 64.76
CA SER A 5 -15.76 -31.43 64.35
C SER A 5 -14.41 -31.01 63.75
N PRO A 6 -14.37 -30.20 62.67
CA PRO A 6 -13.19 -29.47 62.27
C PRO A 6 -13.12 -28.08 62.94
N ILE A 7 -11.88 -27.68 63.23
CA ILE A 7 -11.44 -26.46 63.89
C ILE A 7 -11.80 -25.21 63.05
N PRO A 8 -12.32 -24.11 63.63
CA PRO A 8 -12.62 -22.90 62.88
C PRO A 8 -11.34 -22.06 62.65
N GLY A 9 -10.92 -21.95 61.40
CA GLY A 9 -9.93 -20.98 60.95
C GLY A 9 -10.49 -19.56 60.94
N ARG A 10 -9.77 -18.63 61.57
CA ARG A 10 -10.11 -17.20 61.60
C ARG A 10 -9.95 -16.58 60.19
N PRO A 11 -10.84 -15.67 59.75
CA PRO A 11 -10.67 -14.95 58.49
C PRO A 11 -9.56 -13.90 58.61
N ILE A 12 -8.65 -13.90 57.62
CA ILE A 12 -7.56 -12.93 57.48
C ILE A 12 -8.16 -11.62 56.92
N PRO A 13 -8.07 -10.49 57.64
CA PRO A 13 -8.65 -9.22 57.20
C PRO A 13 -7.69 -8.55 56.22
N GLY A 14 -7.83 -8.83 54.92
CA GLY A 14 -7.00 -8.17 53.91
C GLY A 14 -7.38 -8.42 52.45
N ILE A 15 -8.05 -9.54 52.15
CA ILE A 15 -8.36 -9.92 50.76
C ILE A 15 -9.77 -9.48 50.31
N ALA A 16 -10.66 -9.14 51.25
CA ALA A 16 -12.04 -8.73 50.93
C ALA A 16 -12.16 -7.27 50.44
N VAL A 17 -11.23 -6.38 50.79
CA VAL A 17 -11.32 -4.94 50.45
C VAL A 17 -10.90 -4.68 48.99
N THR A 18 -9.93 -5.43 48.46
CA THR A 18 -9.46 -5.28 47.08
C THR A 18 -10.52 -5.72 46.06
N ASN A 19 -11.32 -6.75 46.37
CA ASN A 19 -12.40 -7.20 45.49
C ASN A 19 -13.62 -6.26 45.49
N LEU A 20 -13.91 -5.59 46.60
CA LEU A 20 -15.01 -4.63 46.67
C LEU A 20 -14.69 -3.35 45.89
N VAL A 21 -13.47 -2.82 46.03
CA VAL A 21 -13.04 -1.62 45.29
C VAL A 21 -12.91 -1.91 43.78
N GLY A 22 -12.38 -3.08 43.40
CA GLY A 22 -12.30 -3.51 42.00
C GLY A 22 -13.67 -3.69 41.33
N THR A 23 -14.66 -4.25 42.04
CA THR A 23 -16.01 -4.43 41.49
C THR A 23 -16.81 -3.13 41.42
N HIS A 24 -16.63 -2.21 42.38
CA HIS A 24 -17.25 -0.88 42.34
C HIS A 24 -16.66 0.02 41.25
N LEU A 25 -15.33 -0.03 41.02
CA LEU A 25 -14.70 0.68 39.91
C LEU A 25 -15.15 0.09 38.56
N ARG A 26 -15.19 -1.24 38.42
CA ARG A 26 -15.62 -1.91 37.17
C ARG A 26 -17.11 -1.65 36.85
N ARG A 27 -17.98 -1.59 37.86
CA ARG A 27 -19.39 -1.15 37.70
C ARG A 27 -19.51 0.33 37.37
N GLY A 28 -18.68 1.19 37.98
CA GLY A 28 -18.65 2.63 37.70
C GLY A 28 -18.24 2.95 36.27
N TYR A 29 -17.23 2.26 35.73
CA TYR A 29 -16.81 2.37 34.33
C TYR A 29 -17.89 1.87 33.36
N CYS A 30 -18.45 0.69 33.63
CA CYS A 30 -19.48 0.08 32.75
C CYS A 30 -20.79 0.90 32.71
N ASN A 31 -21.17 1.55 33.82
CA ASN A 31 -22.32 2.47 33.84
C ASN A 31 -22.01 3.82 33.15
N ARG A 32 -20.77 4.30 33.21
CA ARG A 32 -20.38 5.56 32.55
C ARG A 32 -20.28 5.40 31.04
N GLU A 33 -19.79 4.26 30.54
CA GLU A 33 -19.83 3.90 29.11
C GLU A 33 -21.28 3.79 28.58
N ARG A 34 -22.19 3.18 29.34
CA ARG A 34 -23.61 3.11 28.98
C ARG A 34 -24.30 4.48 28.95
N ALA A 35 -23.90 5.41 29.81
CA ALA A 35 -24.44 6.77 29.81
C ALA A 35 -23.92 7.62 28.64
N SER A 36 -22.71 7.37 28.14
CA SER A 36 -22.17 7.99 26.92
C SER A 36 -22.63 7.33 25.61
N SER A 37 -23.09 6.08 25.65
CA SER A 37 -23.62 5.33 24.49
C SER A 37 -24.93 5.88 23.90
N GLY A 38 -25.55 6.88 24.53
CA GLY A 38 -26.75 7.54 24.02
C GLY A 38 -26.49 8.65 22.99
N ALA A 39 -25.25 9.12 22.84
CA ALA A 39 -24.87 10.03 21.78
C ALA A 39 -24.26 9.23 20.64
N ASN A 40 -24.88 9.23 19.46
CA ASN A 40 -24.28 8.69 18.24
C ASN A 40 -23.05 9.55 17.89
N VAL A 41 -21.91 9.28 18.52
CA VAL A 41 -20.64 9.91 18.20
C VAL A 41 -20.17 9.34 16.88
N THR A 42 -20.56 9.99 15.79
CA THR A 42 -20.06 9.72 14.45
C THR A 42 -18.87 10.66 14.22
N LEU A 43 -17.72 10.11 13.78
CA LEU A 43 -16.48 10.88 13.61
C LEU A 43 -16.62 12.04 12.60
N VAL A 44 -17.55 11.89 11.66
CA VAL A 44 -17.96 12.95 10.73
C VAL A 44 -19.48 13.08 10.85
N GLN A 45 -19.94 14.27 11.20
CA GLN A 45 -21.36 14.59 11.24
C GLN A 45 -21.76 15.23 9.92
N MET A 46 -22.60 14.55 9.15
CA MET A 46 -23.16 15.05 7.88
C MET A 46 -24.60 15.51 8.14
N HIS A 47 -24.81 16.81 8.31
CA HIS A 47 -26.10 17.43 8.59
C HIS A 47 -26.83 17.92 7.33
N GLY A 48 -26.23 17.81 6.15
CA GLY A 48 -26.91 18.12 4.89
C GLY A 48 -26.00 18.28 3.66
N ALA A 49 -26.57 18.79 2.56
CA ALA A 49 -25.86 19.00 1.29
C ALA A 49 -24.69 20.01 1.41
N HIS A 50 -24.78 20.95 2.36
CA HIS A 50 -23.70 21.88 2.67
C HIS A 50 -22.42 21.14 3.09
N ASP A 51 -22.53 20.11 3.94
CA ASP A 51 -21.35 19.40 4.46
C ASP A 51 -20.67 18.58 3.37
N ALA A 52 -21.45 18.05 2.43
CA ALA A 52 -20.91 17.41 1.22
C ALA A 52 -20.13 18.42 0.34
N ILE A 53 -20.65 19.65 0.20
CA ILE A 53 -19.94 20.73 -0.51
C ILE A 53 -18.65 21.09 0.23
N VAL A 54 -18.68 21.22 1.57
CA VAL A 54 -17.48 21.51 2.38
C VAL A 54 -16.42 20.42 2.21
N VAL A 55 -16.80 19.14 2.27
CA VAL A 55 -15.87 18.01 2.06
C VAL A 55 -15.29 18.04 0.64
N LEU A 56 -16.10 18.32 -0.37
CA LEU A 56 -15.64 18.42 -1.76
C LEU A 56 -14.66 19.58 -1.92
N VAL A 57 -15.01 20.77 -1.42
CA VAL A 57 -14.15 21.97 -1.47
C VAL A 57 -12.84 21.71 -0.75
N PHE A 58 -12.88 21.16 0.48
CA PHE A 58 -11.68 20.82 1.23
C PHE A 58 -10.79 19.84 0.46
N THR A 59 -11.37 18.81 -0.13
CA THR A 59 -10.61 17.81 -0.89
C THR A 59 -9.97 18.40 -2.14
N VAL A 60 -10.71 19.22 -2.89
CA VAL A 60 -10.23 19.89 -4.10
C VAL A 60 -9.12 20.87 -3.73
N VAL A 61 -9.39 21.80 -2.82
CA VAL A 61 -8.43 22.83 -2.39
C VAL A 61 -7.18 22.19 -1.80
N GLY A 62 -7.32 21.20 -0.91
CA GLY A 62 -6.20 20.48 -0.33
C GLY A 62 -5.33 19.78 -1.38
N THR A 63 -5.95 19.16 -2.39
CA THR A 63 -5.22 18.52 -3.49
C THR A 63 -4.47 19.55 -4.35
N PHE A 64 -5.08 20.70 -4.63
CA PHE A 64 -4.42 21.79 -5.37
C PHE A 64 -3.25 22.41 -4.60
N ILE A 65 -3.41 22.62 -3.29
CA ILE A 65 -2.33 23.10 -2.42
C ILE A 65 -1.17 22.10 -2.43
N ALA A 66 -1.45 20.81 -2.23
CA ALA A 66 -0.43 19.77 -2.27
C ALA A 66 0.30 19.72 -3.62
N ALA A 67 -0.43 19.82 -4.73
CA ALA A 67 0.16 19.87 -6.07
C ALA A 67 1.03 21.13 -6.27
N GLY A 68 0.61 22.28 -5.74
CA GLY A 68 1.36 23.52 -5.75
C GLY A 68 2.68 23.40 -4.98
N ILE A 69 2.64 22.82 -3.78
CA ILE A 69 3.85 22.57 -2.96
C ILE A 69 4.82 21.64 -3.69
N VAL A 70 4.34 20.52 -4.26
CA VAL A 70 5.19 19.59 -5.03
C VAL A 70 5.82 20.28 -6.23
N ARG A 71 5.05 21.13 -6.93
CA ARG A 71 5.53 21.87 -8.10
C ARG A 71 6.55 22.94 -7.74
N TRP A 72 6.38 23.59 -6.59
CA TRP A 72 7.29 24.60 -6.05
C TRP A 72 8.59 23.97 -5.56
N GLY A 73 8.51 22.89 -4.78
CA GLY A 73 9.66 22.15 -4.28
C GLY A 73 10.39 21.27 -5.31
N ARG A 74 9.92 21.22 -6.57
CA ARG A 74 10.46 20.36 -7.64
C ARG A 74 10.53 18.87 -7.26
N LEU A 75 9.58 18.40 -6.45
CA LEU A 75 9.57 17.05 -5.85
C LEU A 75 8.95 15.96 -6.76
N GLY A 76 8.67 16.29 -8.02
CA GLY A 76 8.06 15.37 -9.00
C GLY A 76 6.85 15.98 -9.71
N SER A 77 5.90 15.13 -10.09
CA SER A 77 4.74 15.53 -10.90
C SER A 77 3.58 16.05 -10.04
N GLY A 78 3.45 17.38 -9.95
CA GLY A 78 2.26 18.01 -9.32
C GLY A 78 0.94 17.56 -9.96
N ALA A 79 0.92 17.30 -11.27
CA ALA A 79 -0.22 16.71 -11.97
C ALA A 79 -0.53 15.27 -11.50
N GLY A 80 0.48 14.52 -11.07
CA GLY A 80 0.29 13.19 -10.47
C GLY A 80 -0.48 13.26 -9.16
N GLN A 81 -0.19 14.27 -8.32
CA GLN A 81 -0.91 14.48 -7.07
C GLN A 81 -2.39 14.83 -7.31
N LEU A 82 -2.66 15.70 -8.29
CA LEU A 82 -4.03 16.09 -8.64
C LEU A 82 -4.84 14.92 -9.20
N THR A 83 -4.26 14.16 -10.13
CA THR A 83 -4.93 12.99 -10.70
C THR A 83 -5.16 11.89 -9.66
N ALA A 84 -4.22 11.70 -8.72
CA ALA A 84 -4.41 10.76 -7.62
C ALA A 84 -5.56 11.17 -6.68
N GLY A 85 -5.64 12.45 -6.30
CA GLY A 85 -6.71 12.97 -5.46
C GLY A 85 -8.09 12.85 -6.12
N LEU A 86 -8.22 13.30 -7.37
CA LEU A 86 -9.47 13.19 -8.13
C LEU A 86 -9.91 11.74 -8.32
N ARG A 87 -8.96 10.84 -8.63
CA ARG A 87 -9.22 9.40 -8.74
C ARG A 87 -9.71 8.83 -7.42
N ALA A 88 -9.10 9.21 -6.30
CA ALA A 88 -9.53 8.77 -4.97
C ALA A 88 -10.96 9.20 -4.66
N CYS A 89 -11.33 10.46 -4.94
CA CYS A 89 -12.70 10.95 -4.77
C CYS A 89 -13.71 10.12 -5.55
N ALA A 90 -13.46 9.92 -6.85
CA ALA A 90 -14.33 9.14 -7.72
C ALA A 90 -14.42 7.67 -7.25
N GLN A 91 -13.28 7.07 -6.87
CA GLN A 91 -13.23 5.69 -6.39
C GLN A 91 -14.00 5.51 -5.08
N LEU A 92 -13.83 6.40 -4.10
CA LEU A 92 -14.56 6.31 -2.83
C LEU A 92 -16.07 6.51 -3.02
N ALA A 93 -16.48 7.42 -3.91
CA ALA A 93 -17.90 7.61 -4.23
C ALA A 93 -18.52 6.34 -4.85
N ILE A 94 -17.83 5.73 -5.81
CA ILE A 94 -18.26 4.48 -6.45
C ILE A 94 -18.30 3.34 -5.42
N VAL A 95 -17.21 3.15 -4.66
CA VAL A 95 -17.12 2.08 -3.65
C VAL A 95 -18.20 2.26 -2.58
N GLY A 96 -18.43 3.49 -2.11
CA GLY A 96 -19.49 3.79 -1.14
C GLY A 96 -20.88 3.45 -1.66
N ALA A 97 -21.14 3.66 -2.96
CA ALA A 97 -22.43 3.30 -3.59
C ALA A 97 -22.63 1.78 -3.73
N ILE A 98 -21.57 1.03 -4.04
CA ILE A 98 -21.69 -0.42 -4.31
C ILE A 98 -21.51 -1.30 -3.07
N VAL A 99 -20.80 -0.82 -2.04
CA VAL A 99 -20.39 -1.69 -0.90
C VAL A 99 -21.58 -2.29 -0.18
N GLY A 100 -22.69 -1.55 -0.04
CA GLY A 100 -23.92 -2.06 0.56
C GLY A 100 -24.47 -3.29 -0.17
N ALA A 101 -24.44 -3.30 -1.51
CA ALA A 101 -24.88 -4.43 -2.32
C ALA A 101 -23.88 -5.60 -2.29
N VAL A 102 -22.58 -5.29 -2.33
CA VAL A 102 -21.51 -6.30 -2.26
C VAL A 102 -21.62 -7.10 -0.97
N LEU A 103 -21.91 -6.43 0.16
CA LEU A 103 -22.00 -7.06 1.48
C LEU A 103 -23.19 -8.02 1.65
N GLN A 104 -24.21 -7.97 0.78
CA GLN A 104 -25.37 -8.86 0.86
C GLN A 104 -25.11 -10.26 0.30
N SER A 105 -24.12 -10.42 -0.58
CA SER A 105 -23.84 -11.68 -1.27
C SER A 105 -22.37 -12.08 -1.18
N TRP A 106 -22.11 -13.31 -0.75
CA TRP A 106 -20.77 -13.88 -0.73
C TRP A 106 -20.12 -13.92 -2.11
N ALA A 107 -20.89 -14.20 -3.16
CA ALA A 107 -20.37 -14.23 -4.53
C ALA A 107 -19.89 -12.83 -4.97
N LEU A 108 -20.68 -11.78 -4.69
CA LEU A 108 -20.29 -10.40 -4.98
C LEU A 108 -19.11 -9.95 -4.14
N SER A 109 -19.06 -10.36 -2.87
CA SER A 109 -17.95 -10.08 -1.96
C SER A 109 -16.65 -10.69 -2.43
N LEU A 110 -16.67 -11.98 -2.84
CA LEU A 110 -15.49 -12.65 -3.40
C LEU A 110 -15.05 -12.02 -4.72
N LEU A 111 -16.00 -11.67 -5.60
CA LEU A 111 -15.70 -10.95 -6.83
C LEU A 111 -15.03 -9.60 -6.54
N PHE A 112 -15.53 -8.87 -5.55
CA PHE A 112 -14.94 -7.61 -5.11
C PHE A 112 -13.53 -7.80 -4.52
N CYS A 113 -13.31 -8.84 -3.71
CA CYS A 113 -11.98 -9.21 -3.20
C CYS A 113 -11.00 -9.51 -4.35
N VAL A 114 -11.41 -10.30 -5.35
CA VAL A 114 -10.59 -10.59 -6.53
C VAL A 114 -10.26 -9.31 -7.30
N LEU A 115 -11.24 -8.41 -7.48
CA LEU A 115 -11.01 -7.12 -8.10
C LEU A 115 -9.97 -6.29 -7.33
N MET A 116 -10.09 -6.21 -6.00
CA MET A 116 -9.15 -5.47 -5.15
C MET A 116 -7.72 -6.01 -5.28
N LEU A 117 -7.52 -7.33 -5.21
CA LEU A 117 -6.19 -7.95 -5.36
C LEU A 117 -5.64 -7.78 -6.78
N SER A 118 -6.49 -7.85 -7.80
CA SER A 118 -6.10 -7.63 -9.19
C SER A 118 -5.62 -6.19 -9.41
N VAL A 119 -6.36 -5.20 -8.89
CA VAL A 119 -5.98 -3.78 -8.95
C VAL A 119 -4.70 -3.52 -8.17
N ALA A 120 -4.51 -4.16 -7.01
CA ALA A 120 -3.28 -4.08 -6.23
C ALA A 120 -2.08 -4.62 -7.01
N ALA A 121 -2.19 -5.81 -7.60
CA ALA A 121 -1.14 -6.41 -8.41
C ALA A 121 -0.82 -5.57 -9.67
N TYR A 122 -1.84 -5.08 -10.37
CA TYR A 122 -1.69 -4.18 -11.51
C TYR A 122 -0.95 -2.90 -11.13
N THR A 123 -1.34 -2.28 -10.02
CA THR A 123 -0.72 -1.04 -9.52
C THR A 123 0.74 -1.28 -9.16
N SER A 124 1.06 -2.39 -8.47
CA SER A 124 2.44 -2.77 -8.19
C SER A 124 3.26 -3.00 -9.45
N ALA A 125 2.73 -3.73 -10.43
CA ALA A 125 3.44 -3.99 -11.69
C ALA A 125 3.78 -2.70 -12.43
N HIS A 126 2.82 -1.79 -12.54
CA HIS A 126 3.03 -0.51 -13.21
C HIS A 126 4.02 0.38 -12.44
N ARG A 127 4.02 0.32 -11.11
CA ARG A 127 4.99 1.04 -10.26
C ARG A 127 6.41 0.52 -10.42
N ILE A 128 6.60 -0.79 -10.62
CA ILE A 128 7.93 -1.40 -10.73
C ILE A 128 8.46 -1.30 -12.17
N LEU A 129 7.64 -1.66 -13.16
CA LEU A 129 8.07 -1.89 -14.55
C LEU A 129 7.50 -0.90 -15.57
N GLY A 130 6.56 -0.03 -15.18
CA GLY A 130 5.82 0.81 -16.13
C GLY A 130 4.85 0.05 -17.03
N ARG A 131 4.65 -1.26 -16.82
CA ARG A 131 3.73 -2.12 -17.58
C ARG A 131 3.01 -3.12 -16.69
N ALA A 132 1.86 -3.61 -17.14
CA ALA A 132 1.13 -4.65 -16.44
C ALA A 132 1.85 -6.00 -16.58
N THR A 133 1.85 -6.81 -15.53
CA THR A 133 2.45 -8.15 -15.52
C THR A 133 1.74 -8.99 -14.46
N TRP A 134 1.46 -10.26 -14.77
CA TRP A 134 0.74 -11.16 -13.87
C TRP A 134 1.61 -11.67 -12.71
N TRP A 135 2.93 -11.66 -12.86
CA TRP A 135 3.89 -12.07 -11.83
C TRP A 135 3.75 -11.30 -10.50
N THR A 136 3.23 -10.07 -10.51
CA THR A 136 2.98 -9.32 -9.28
C THR A 136 1.77 -9.83 -8.50
N LEU A 137 0.94 -10.73 -9.04
CA LEU A 137 -0.09 -11.41 -8.25
C LEU A 137 0.54 -12.31 -7.17
N ALA A 138 1.68 -12.94 -7.47
CA ALA A 138 2.36 -13.84 -6.53
C ALA A 138 2.76 -13.15 -5.20
N PRO A 139 3.47 -12.00 -5.18
CA PRO A 139 3.81 -11.35 -3.92
C PRO A 139 2.58 -10.73 -3.21
N ILE A 140 1.56 -10.31 -3.95
CA ILE A 140 0.32 -9.78 -3.35
C ILE A 140 -0.48 -10.88 -2.67
N CYS A 141 -0.85 -11.93 -3.41
CA CYS A 141 -1.60 -13.05 -2.86
C CYS A 141 -0.76 -13.82 -1.83
N GLY A 142 0.54 -13.98 -2.08
CA GLY A 142 1.47 -14.60 -1.15
C GLY A 142 1.59 -13.85 0.17
N GLY A 143 1.51 -12.52 0.17
CA GLY A 143 1.43 -11.73 1.41
C GLY A 143 0.05 -11.80 2.08
N VAL A 144 -1.03 -11.65 1.30
CA VAL A 144 -2.39 -11.57 1.82
C VAL A 144 -2.86 -12.89 2.44
N LEU A 145 -2.61 -14.02 1.78
CA LEU A 145 -3.16 -15.31 2.20
C LEU A 145 -2.69 -15.72 3.61
N PRO A 146 -1.39 -15.73 3.95
CA PRO A 146 -0.95 -16.10 5.30
C PRO A 146 -1.47 -15.15 6.38
N GLY A 147 -1.48 -13.84 6.12
CA GLY A 147 -1.98 -12.84 7.08
C GLY A 147 -3.47 -13.00 7.35
N VAL A 148 -4.28 -13.12 6.31
CA VAL A 148 -5.74 -13.28 6.43
C VAL A 148 -6.09 -14.65 6.99
N LEU A 149 -5.49 -15.74 6.49
CA LEU A 149 -5.76 -17.09 7.00
C LEU A 149 -5.33 -17.24 8.46
N GLY A 150 -4.15 -16.72 8.83
CA GLY A 150 -3.69 -16.72 10.22
C GLY A 150 -4.65 -15.97 11.14
N MET A 151 -5.17 -14.83 10.69
CA MET A 151 -6.17 -14.06 11.42
C MET A 151 -7.50 -14.82 11.56
N LEU A 152 -8.01 -15.41 10.48
CA LEU A 152 -9.25 -16.19 10.50
C LEU A 152 -9.13 -17.46 11.36
N ALA A 153 -7.96 -18.10 11.38
CA ALA A 153 -7.69 -19.27 12.20
C ALA A 153 -7.79 -19.01 13.70
N THR A 154 -7.63 -17.75 14.14
CA THR A 154 -7.83 -17.39 15.56
C THR A 154 -9.30 -17.46 16.00
N GLY A 155 -10.25 -17.42 15.08
CA GLY A 155 -11.69 -17.36 15.38
C GLY A 155 -12.17 -16.03 15.96
N LEU A 156 -11.28 -15.04 16.17
CA LEU A 156 -11.66 -13.73 16.71
C LEU A 156 -12.35 -12.83 15.67
N VAL A 157 -12.06 -13.05 14.38
CA VAL A 157 -12.67 -12.29 13.29
C VAL A 157 -13.78 -13.11 12.64
N PRO A 158 -15.03 -12.61 12.63
CA PRO A 158 -16.13 -13.36 12.05
C PRO A 158 -15.93 -13.54 10.55
N ILE A 159 -16.18 -14.75 10.05
CA ILE A 159 -16.18 -15.06 8.63
C ILE A 159 -17.48 -14.50 8.02
N LYS A 160 -17.52 -13.19 7.82
CA LYS A 160 -18.61 -12.44 7.20
C LYS A 160 -18.02 -11.43 6.21
N PRO A 161 -18.71 -11.11 5.09
CA PRO A 161 -18.21 -10.15 4.11
C PRO A 161 -17.75 -8.82 4.69
N ILE A 162 -18.51 -8.31 5.67
CA ILE A 162 -18.25 -7.03 6.34
C ILE A 162 -16.94 -6.99 7.12
N ALA A 163 -16.41 -8.15 7.52
CA ALA A 163 -15.11 -8.25 8.18
C ALA A 163 -13.99 -8.66 7.21
N VAL A 164 -14.28 -9.57 6.27
CA VAL A 164 -13.28 -10.08 5.32
C VAL A 164 -12.82 -9.01 4.34
N ILE A 165 -13.73 -8.22 3.77
CA ILE A 165 -13.40 -7.22 2.75
C ILE A 165 -12.44 -6.15 3.30
N PRO A 166 -12.71 -5.50 4.46
CA PRO A 166 -11.79 -4.51 5.01
C PRO A 166 -10.41 -5.08 5.34
N VAL A 167 -10.36 -6.28 5.94
CA VAL A 167 -9.10 -6.93 6.29
C VAL A 167 -8.29 -7.20 5.03
N LEU A 168 -8.90 -7.80 4.01
CA LEU A 168 -8.23 -8.09 2.74
C LEU A 168 -7.73 -6.80 2.08
N GLY A 169 -8.50 -5.70 2.17
CA GLY A 169 -8.09 -4.39 1.68
C GLY A 169 -6.89 -3.82 2.43
N ILE A 170 -6.88 -3.88 3.76
CA ILE A 170 -5.78 -3.37 4.59
C ILE A 170 -4.52 -4.21 4.36
N VAL A 171 -4.62 -5.54 4.41
CA VAL A 171 -3.48 -6.44 4.19
C VAL A 171 -2.97 -6.33 2.75
N GLY A 172 -3.87 -6.38 1.76
CA GLY A 172 -3.52 -6.29 0.34
C GLY A 172 -2.91 -4.95 -0.05
N GLY A 173 -3.40 -3.84 0.52
CA GLY A 173 -2.81 -2.51 0.31
C GLY A 173 -1.39 -2.38 0.86
N ASN A 174 -1.12 -3.00 2.02
CA ASN A 174 0.22 -3.02 2.61
C ASN A 174 1.17 -3.95 1.84
N SER A 175 0.71 -5.13 1.40
CA SER A 175 1.46 -6.00 0.49
C SER A 175 1.79 -5.27 -0.82
N MET A 176 0.83 -4.55 -1.41
CA MET A 176 1.05 -3.72 -2.61
C MET A 176 2.16 -2.68 -2.40
N THR A 177 2.13 -1.99 -1.26
CA THR A 177 3.12 -0.97 -0.93
C THR A 177 4.51 -1.58 -0.75
N ALA A 178 4.61 -2.69 0.00
CA ALA A 178 5.86 -3.40 0.23
C ALA A 178 6.45 -3.98 -1.06
N THR A 179 5.64 -4.63 -1.89
CA THR A 179 6.02 -5.13 -3.23
C THR A 179 6.51 -3.99 -4.13
N SER A 180 5.75 -2.90 -4.22
CA SER A 180 6.12 -1.75 -5.07
C SER A 180 7.45 -1.13 -4.64
N LEU A 181 7.68 -0.99 -3.33
CA LEU A 181 8.88 -0.36 -2.79
C LEU A 181 10.10 -1.27 -2.92
N SER A 182 9.96 -2.56 -2.58
CA SER A 182 11.04 -3.55 -2.73
C SER A 182 11.47 -3.66 -4.20
N GLY A 183 10.51 -3.87 -5.12
CA GLY A 183 10.82 -3.98 -6.54
C GLY A 183 11.55 -2.75 -7.10
N LYS A 184 11.11 -1.54 -6.73
CA LYS A 184 11.80 -0.29 -7.13
C LYS A 184 13.22 -0.20 -6.58
N ARG A 185 13.42 -0.55 -5.30
CA ARG A 185 14.73 -0.50 -4.66
C ARG A 185 15.71 -1.50 -5.27
N ILE A 186 15.24 -2.69 -5.64
CA ILE A 186 16.06 -3.69 -6.34
C ILE A 186 16.52 -3.16 -7.69
N HIS A 187 15.61 -2.65 -8.52
CA HIS A 187 15.96 -2.11 -9.83
C HIS A 187 16.92 -0.91 -9.72
N GLU A 188 16.68 -0.03 -8.75
CA GLU A 188 17.56 1.11 -8.51
C GLU A 188 18.95 0.68 -8.02
N SER A 189 19.03 -0.34 -7.14
CA SER A 189 20.30 -0.90 -6.67
C SER A 189 21.10 -1.50 -7.82
N LEU A 190 20.47 -2.32 -8.66
CA LEU A 190 21.13 -2.94 -9.81
C LEU A 190 21.56 -1.91 -10.86
N ARG A 191 20.87 -0.76 -10.94
CA ARG A 191 21.22 0.35 -11.82
C ARG A 191 22.40 1.16 -11.28
N THR A 192 22.39 1.47 -9.99
CA THR A 192 23.39 2.34 -9.36
C THR A 192 24.68 1.61 -9.02
N ARG A 193 24.58 0.35 -8.57
CA ARG A 193 25.71 -0.53 -8.21
C ARG A 193 25.98 -1.59 -9.28
N TYR A 194 25.78 -1.22 -10.55
CA TYR A 194 25.97 -2.15 -11.67
C TYR A 194 27.42 -2.72 -11.73
N GLY A 195 28.42 -1.95 -11.29
CA GLY A 195 29.80 -2.44 -11.20
C GLY A 195 30.01 -3.59 -10.21
N GLU A 196 29.29 -3.60 -9.08
CA GLU A 196 29.31 -4.72 -8.12
C GLU A 196 28.66 -5.97 -8.71
N PHE A 197 27.59 -5.78 -9.48
CA PHE A 197 26.94 -6.86 -10.22
C PHE A 197 27.89 -7.48 -11.26
N GLU A 198 28.60 -6.68 -12.05
CA GLU A 198 29.60 -7.19 -13.02
C GLU A 198 30.80 -7.85 -12.34
N ALA A 199 31.24 -7.35 -11.18
CA ALA A 199 32.29 -7.97 -10.38
C ALA A 199 31.85 -9.37 -9.91
N GLY A 200 30.60 -9.52 -9.44
CA GLY A 200 30.02 -10.81 -9.07
C GLY A 200 30.03 -11.81 -10.24
N LEU A 201 29.65 -11.36 -11.43
CA LEU A 201 29.72 -12.21 -12.64
C LEU A 201 31.16 -12.59 -13.00
N SER A 202 32.12 -11.69 -12.80
CA SER A 202 33.53 -11.91 -13.13
C SER A 202 34.19 -12.97 -12.24
N ILE A 203 33.70 -13.14 -11.01
CA ILE A 203 34.15 -14.20 -10.09
C ILE A 203 33.35 -15.52 -10.24
N GLY A 204 32.46 -15.60 -11.24
CA GLY A 204 31.72 -16.81 -11.58
C GLY A 204 30.35 -16.96 -10.90
N LEU A 205 29.83 -15.94 -10.21
CA LEU A 205 28.46 -15.98 -9.70
C LEU A 205 27.45 -16.02 -10.85
N THR A 206 26.34 -16.70 -10.63
CA THR A 206 25.19 -16.62 -11.54
C THR A 206 24.57 -15.22 -11.49
N ARG A 207 23.78 -14.86 -12.51
CA ARG A 207 23.05 -13.58 -12.55
C ARG A 207 22.14 -13.39 -11.33
N ALA A 208 21.55 -14.47 -10.82
CA ALA A 208 20.69 -14.41 -9.65
C ALA A 208 21.51 -14.12 -8.38
N GLU A 209 22.61 -14.86 -8.16
CA GLU A 209 23.48 -14.66 -7.00
C GLU A 209 24.13 -13.27 -6.99
N ALA A 210 24.62 -12.81 -8.14
CA ALA A 210 25.19 -11.47 -8.27
C ALA A 210 24.15 -10.37 -7.99
N ALA A 211 22.89 -10.56 -8.44
CA ALA A 211 21.82 -9.62 -8.14
C ALA A 211 21.40 -9.65 -6.66
N ASP A 212 21.40 -10.83 -6.04
CA ASP A 212 21.04 -11.01 -4.63
C ASP A 212 22.01 -10.27 -3.71
N VAL A 213 23.31 -10.45 -3.93
CA VAL A 213 24.38 -9.77 -3.19
C VAL A 213 24.23 -8.25 -3.25
N VAL A 214 23.84 -7.71 -4.42
CA VAL A 214 23.73 -6.26 -4.60
C VAL A 214 22.42 -5.70 -4.03
N ALA A 215 21.30 -6.42 -4.16
CA ALA A 215 19.98 -5.81 -4.00
C ALA A 215 19.17 -6.29 -2.78
N ARG A 216 19.54 -7.40 -2.12
CA ARG A 216 18.74 -7.99 -1.03
C ARG A 216 18.56 -7.06 0.16
N ASP A 217 19.64 -6.42 0.61
CA ASP A 217 19.57 -5.50 1.75
C ASP A 217 18.72 -4.27 1.45
N ASP A 218 18.84 -3.73 0.24
CA ASP A 218 18.01 -2.62 -0.22
C ASP A 218 16.54 -3.00 -0.35
N ALA A 219 16.24 -4.23 -0.80
CA ALA A 219 14.87 -4.74 -0.84
C ALA A 219 14.24 -4.78 0.57
N ALA A 220 15.03 -5.18 1.59
CA ALA A 220 14.58 -5.26 2.98
C ALA A 220 14.17 -3.90 3.57
N LEU A 221 14.72 -2.79 3.07
CA LEU A 221 14.33 -1.43 3.46
C LEU A 221 12.85 -1.12 3.16
N ALA A 222 12.18 -1.93 2.33
CA ALA A 222 10.74 -1.83 2.11
C ALA A 222 9.89 -2.24 3.33
N LEU A 223 10.47 -2.93 4.32
CA LEU A 223 9.78 -3.35 5.55
C LEU A 223 9.76 -2.26 6.63
N ILE A 224 10.63 -1.26 6.54
CA ILE A 224 10.77 -0.19 7.55
C ILE A 224 9.44 0.50 7.84
N PRO A 225 8.64 0.96 6.85
CA PRO A 225 7.38 1.66 7.13
C PRO A 225 6.37 0.81 7.93
N GLY A 226 6.34 -0.51 7.69
CA GLY A 226 5.46 -1.43 8.42
C GLY A 226 5.90 -1.65 9.86
N MET A 227 7.21 -1.77 10.08
CA MET A 227 7.79 -1.86 11.43
C MET A 227 7.57 -0.56 12.22
N ASP A 228 7.77 0.60 11.59
CA ASP A 228 7.57 1.90 12.23
C ASP A 228 6.10 2.12 12.59
N GLN A 229 5.17 1.82 11.67
CA GLN A 229 3.73 1.85 11.97
C GLN A 229 3.40 0.98 13.19
N THR A 230 3.96 -0.22 13.26
CA THR A 230 3.70 -1.14 14.37
C THR A 230 4.27 -0.62 15.69
N ARG A 231 5.48 -0.04 15.67
CA ARG A 231 6.14 0.50 16.87
C ARG A 231 5.41 1.71 17.45
N THR A 232 4.77 2.52 16.61
CA THR A 232 4.15 3.79 17.04
C THR A 232 2.66 3.70 17.35
N VAL A 233 2.02 2.54 17.12
CA VAL A 233 0.60 2.35 17.41
C VAL A 233 0.31 2.60 18.88
N GLY A 234 -0.74 3.40 19.15
CA GLY A 234 -1.18 3.76 20.49
C GLY A 234 -0.35 4.86 21.17
N LEU A 235 0.86 5.15 20.69
CA LEU A 235 1.71 6.24 21.19
C LEU A 235 1.61 7.51 20.35
N VAL A 236 1.72 7.38 19.03
CA VAL A 236 1.70 8.52 18.08
C VAL A 236 0.51 8.42 17.13
N THR A 237 0.12 7.19 16.78
CA THR A 237 -0.92 6.94 15.78
C THR A 237 -1.99 6.02 16.33
N LEU A 238 -3.25 6.40 16.16
CA LEU A 238 -4.40 5.52 16.35
C LEU A 238 -4.88 5.02 14.97
N PRO A 239 -4.76 3.72 14.67
CA PRO A 239 -5.22 3.19 13.40
C PRO A 239 -6.71 3.44 13.16
N GLY A 240 -7.08 3.79 11.93
CA GLY A 240 -8.47 4.05 11.57
C GLY A 240 -9.40 2.84 11.81
N ALA A 241 -8.89 1.61 11.66
CA ALA A 241 -9.67 0.40 11.95
C ALA A 241 -9.98 0.23 13.44
N PHE A 242 -9.02 0.56 14.33
CA PHE A 242 -9.23 0.58 15.78
C PHE A 242 -10.29 1.61 16.18
N VAL A 243 -10.15 2.86 15.69
CA VAL A 243 -11.14 3.92 15.96
C VAL A 243 -12.50 3.56 15.35
N GLY A 244 -12.51 2.99 14.14
CA GLY A 244 -13.71 2.52 13.48
C GLY A 244 -14.46 1.44 14.27
N ALA A 245 -13.73 0.50 14.88
CA ALA A 245 -14.32 -0.53 15.75
C ALA A 245 -14.95 0.10 17.01
N LEU A 246 -14.28 1.05 17.64
CA LEU A 246 -14.82 1.78 18.80
C LEU A 246 -16.11 2.53 18.46
N LEU A 247 -16.11 3.26 17.35
CA LEU A 247 -17.30 3.99 16.86
C LEU A 247 -18.42 3.04 16.42
N GLY A 248 -18.05 1.83 15.97
CA GLY A 248 -18.97 0.74 15.68
C GLY A 248 -19.54 0.04 16.93
N GLY A 249 -19.19 0.51 18.13
CA GLY A 249 -19.70 0.00 19.40
C GLY A 249 -18.90 -1.14 20.02
N ALA A 250 -17.73 -1.50 19.47
CA ALA A 250 -16.83 -2.46 20.10
C ALA A 250 -16.21 -1.87 21.37
N SER A 251 -16.00 -2.71 22.39
CA SER A 251 -15.25 -2.28 23.58
C SER A 251 -13.78 -1.99 23.23
N ALA A 252 -13.12 -1.15 24.02
CA ALA A 252 -11.70 -0.82 23.81
C ALA A 252 -10.79 -2.05 23.81
N TRP A 253 -11.13 -3.06 24.61
CA TRP A 253 -10.40 -4.32 24.65
C TRP A 253 -10.56 -5.14 23.35
N GLU A 254 -11.78 -5.25 22.83
CA GLU A 254 -12.06 -5.96 21.58
C GLU A 254 -11.38 -5.27 20.39
N ALA A 255 -11.49 -3.94 20.31
CA ALA A 255 -10.84 -3.14 19.27
C ALA A 255 -9.31 -3.31 19.32
N ALA A 256 -8.71 -3.31 20.52
CA ALA A 256 -7.27 -3.50 20.70
C ALA A 256 -6.83 -4.90 20.27
N ALA A 257 -7.58 -5.95 20.63
CA ALA A 257 -7.26 -7.34 20.28
C ALA A 257 -7.27 -7.55 18.75
N VAL A 258 -8.31 -7.07 18.07
CA VAL A 258 -8.41 -7.15 16.61
C VAL A 258 -7.29 -6.33 15.94
N GLN A 259 -7.01 -5.13 16.45
CA GLN A 259 -5.95 -4.29 15.89
C GLN A 259 -4.57 -4.93 16.03
N LEU A 260 -4.27 -5.58 17.15
CA LEU A 260 -3.02 -6.32 17.35
C LEU A 260 -2.89 -7.45 16.33
N LEU A 261 -3.97 -8.19 16.11
CA LEU A 261 -4.01 -9.28 15.14
C LEU A 261 -3.78 -8.78 13.71
N VAL A 262 -4.39 -7.64 13.35
CA VAL A 262 -4.14 -6.97 12.06
C VAL A 262 -2.67 -6.56 11.93
N LEU A 263 -2.05 -5.94 12.94
CA LEU A 263 -0.64 -5.53 12.86
C LEU A 263 0.30 -6.71 12.63
N VAL A 264 0.10 -7.83 13.34
CA VAL A 264 0.88 -9.05 13.12
C VAL A 264 0.66 -9.60 11.71
N ALA A 265 -0.60 -9.62 11.24
CA ALA A 265 -0.90 -10.03 9.87
C ALA A 265 -0.22 -9.15 8.83
N LEU A 266 -0.10 -7.83 9.07
CA LEU A 266 0.61 -6.90 8.20
C LEU A 266 2.11 -7.20 8.15
N LEU A 267 2.75 -7.42 9.30
CA LEU A 267 4.19 -7.76 9.34
C LEU A 267 4.48 -9.03 8.55
N VAL A 268 3.67 -10.08 8.73
CA VAL A 268 3.79 -11.33 7.96
C VAL A 268 3.56 -11.06 6.47
N ALA A 269 2.49 -10.36 6.13
CA ALA A 269 2.12 -10.10 4.74
C ALA A 269 3.17 -9.28 4.00
N GLN A 270 3.79 -8.29 4.66
CA GLN A 270 4.84 -7.46 4.08
C GLN A 270 6.15 -8.26 3.95
N ALA A 271 6.54 -9.05 4.96
CA ALA A 271 7.73 -9.89 4.90
C ALA A 271 7.65 -10.88 3.74
N VAL A 272 6.52 -11.59 3.59
CA VAL A 272 6.32 -12.54 2.48
C VAL A 272 6.25 -11.82 1.14
N ALA A 273 5.55 -10.68 1.06
CA ALA A 273 5.46 -9.91 -0.18
C ALA A 273 6.85 -9.41 -0.64
N VAL A 274 7.68 -8.91 0.29
CA VAL A 274 9.06 -8.48 -0.02
C VAL A 274 9.89 -9.66 -0.48
N LEU A 275 9.88 -10.79 0.24
CA LEU A 275 10.64 -11.98 -0.13
C LEU A 275 10.28 -12.46 -1.54
N ILE A 276 8.99 -12.66 -1.84
CA ILE A 276 8.55 -13.11 -3.16
C ILE A 276 8.91 -12.09 -4.25
N THR A 277 8.80 -10.79 -3.96
CA THR A 277 9.18 -9.74 -4.91
C THR A 277 10.68 -9.80 -5.21
N THR A 278 11.50 -9.97 -4.18
CA THR A 278 12.95 -10.11 -4.30
C THR A 278 13.31 -11.31 -5.16
N GLU A 279 12.79 -12.49 -4.85
CA GLU A 279 13.04 -13.71 -5.62
C GLU A 279 12.60 -13.59 -7.09
N LEU A 280 11.40 -13.08 -7.34
CA LEU A 280 10.90 -12.91 -8.72
C LEU A 280 11.70 -11.87 -9.51
N THR A 281 12.21 -10.83 -8.85
CA THR A 281 13.02 -9.82 -9.52
C THR A 281 14.42 -10.36 -9.82
N ILE A 282 15.04 -11.07 -8.88
CA ILE A 282 16.38 -11.69 -9.01
C ILE A 282 16.42 -12.84 -10.02
N HIS A 283 15.29 -13.51 -10.26
CA HIS A 283 15.17 -14.51 -11.32
C HIS A 283 14.68 -13.93 -12.66
N GLY A 284 14.49 -12.61 -12.75
CA GLY A 284 14.18 -11.90 -14.00
C GLY A 284 12.70 -11.94 -14.43
N HIS A 285 11.79 -12.41 -13.56
CA HIS A 285 10.35 -12.42 -13.85
C HIS A 285 9.72 -11.02 -13.75
N LEU A 286 10.28 -10.17 -12.88
CA LEU A 286 9.87 -8.78 -12.70
C LEU A 286 10.91 -7.82 -13.28
N GLY A 287 11.23 -7.94 -14.57
CA GLY A 287 12.15 -7.04 -15.28
C GLY A 287 13.49 -7.68 -15.61
N GLY A 288 14.15 -7.17 -16.65
CA GLY A 288 15.46 -7.67 -17.07
C GLY A 288 16.57 -7.22 -16.12
N ILE A 289 17.36 -8.17 -15.64
CA ILE A 289 18.49 -7.91 -14.73
C ILE A 289 19.72 -7.55 -15.56
N GLY A 290 20.30 -6.39 -15.26
CA GLY A 290 21.57 -5.97 -15.86
C GLY A 290 21.48 -5.67 -17.36
N ALA A 291 20.35 -5.16 -17.85
CA ALA A 291 20.32 -4.54 -19.17
C ALA A 291 20.85 -3.11 -19.06
N PRO A 292 22.03 -2.79 -19.64
CA PRO A 292 22.46 -1.40 -19.74
C PRO A 292 21.53 -0.71 -20.73
N HIS A 293 20.62 0.12 -20.23
CA HIS A 293 19.79 0.96 -21.10
C HIS A 293 20.16 2.42 -20.91
N ASP A 294 21.12 2.86 -21.73
CA ASP A 294 21.12 4.16 -22.41
C ASP A 294 22.25 4.19 -23.46
N ARG A 295 22.03 3.56 -24.62
CA ARG A 295 22.44 4.24 -25.85
C ARG A 295 21.26 5.09 -26.26
N PRO A 296 21.35 6.43 -26.23
CA PRO A 296 20.26 7.27 -26.71
C PRO A 296 19.94 6.83 -28.13
N ALA A 297 18.65 6.57 -28.39
CA ALA A 297 18.15 6.17 -29.69
C ALA A 297 18.73 7.13 -30.74
N ARG A 298 19.70 6.63 -31.52
CA ARG A 298 20.25 7.33 -32.67
C ARG A 298 19.06 7.52 -33.60
N LYS A 299 18.45 8.71 -33.56
CA LYS A 299 17.51 9.16 -34.57
C LYS A 299 18.20 8.86 -35.88
N SER A 300 17.70 7.86 -36.62
CA SER A 300 18.16 7.62 -37.97
C SER A 300 17.80 8.89 -38.71
N THR A 301 18.82 9.70 -39.00
CA THR A 301 18.75 10.72 -40.02
C THR A 301 18.28 9.98 -41.26
N ARG A 302 16.98 10.06 -41.55
CA ARG A 302 16.37 9.61 -42.80
C ARG A 302 16.75 10.65 -43.85
N GLU A 303 18.04 10.68 -44.14
CA GLU A 303 18.63 11.38 -45.27
C GLU A 303 18.92 10.31 -46.32
N SER A 304 17.87 9.96 -47.07
CA SER A 304 17.98 9.48 -48.45
C SER A 304 16.58 9.17 -48.99
N GLY A 305 16.24 9.80 -50.12
CA GLY A 305 15.30 9.22 -51.07
C GLY A 305 13.88 9.78 -51.07
N ARG A 306 13.68 11.09 -51.25
CA ARG A 306 12.50 11.61 -51.96
C ARG A 306 12.66 13.07 -52.37
N ARG A 307 13.17 13.28 -53.59
CA ARG A 307 12.69 14.25 -54.60
C ARG A 307 13.65 14.22 -55.79
N SER A 308 13.49 13.18 -56.61
CA SER A 308 13.75 13.26 -58.04
C SER A 308 12.39 13.42 -58.73
N GLY A 309 12.29 14.39 -59.63
CA GLY A 309 11.22 14.46 -60.63
C GLY A 309 10.19 15.58 -60.46
N SER A 310 10.55 16.80 -60.85
CA SER A 310 9.61 17.74 -61.49
C SER A 310 10.37 18.78 -62.35
N ASP A 311 10.17 18.64 -63.66
CA ASP A 311 10.06 19.69 -64.66
C ASP A 311 11.22 20.62 -65.01
N GLN A 312 11.74 20.33 -66.20
CA GLN A 312 12.04 21.26 -67.30
C GLN A 312 11.36 22.64 -67.23
N ARG A 313 12.18 23.69 -67.32
CA ARG A 313 11.97 24.96 -68.07
C ARG A 313 13.33 25.67 -68.13
N VAL A 314 14.04 25.63 -69.25
CA VAL A 314 14.04 26.63 -70.35
C VAL A 314 14.35 28.06 -69.86
N GLY A 315 15.45 28.63 -70.37
CA GLY A 315 15.80 30.06 -70.33
C GLY A 315 17.17 30.33 -69.70
N SER A 316 18.30 30.30 -70.42
CA SER A 316 18.85 31.35 -71.29
C SER A 316 19.74 32.38 -70.56
N VAL A 317 20.94 32.62 -71.13
CA VAL A 317 21.81 33.83 -70.98
C VAL A 317 22.59 33.89 -69.64
N SER A 318 23.90 34.18 -69.51
CA SER A 318 24.99 34.68 -70.38
C SER A 318 26.35 34.32 -69.75
N ARG A 319 27.36 34.10 -70.60
CA ARG A 319 28.78 34.20 -70.26
C ARG A 319 29.22 35.67 -70.20
N SER A 320 30.03 36.04 -69.20
CA SER A 320 31.04 37.12 -69.22
C SER A 320 31.91 36.96 -67.96
N SER A 321 33.13 36.43 -68.03
CA SER A 321 34.42 37.12 -68.32
C SER A 321 34.97 38.02 -67.21
N SER A 322 36.28 37.88 -66.96
CA SER A 322 37.20 38.69 -66.10
C SER A 322 37.13 38.40 -64.59
N GLY A 323 38.21 38.34 -63.83
CA GLY A 323 39.64 38.57 -64.06
C GLY A 323 40.38 38.49 -62.71
N SER A 324 41.62 38.00 -62.76
CA SER A 324 42.79 38.23 -61.88
C SER A 324 42.67 38.99 -60.53
N VAL A 325 43.20 38.36 -59.45
CA VAL A 325 44.35 38.75 -58.55
C VAL A 325 44.32 40.17 -57.93
N PRO A 326 44.78 40.42 -56.68
CA PRO A 326 45.83 39.72 -55.90
C PRO A 326 45.43 39.08 -54.57
#